data_AF-A0AAV4AQX7-F1
#
_entry.id   AF-A0AAV4AQX7-F1
#
_cell.length_a   1.000
_cell.length_b   1.000
_cell.length_c   1.000
_cell.angle_alpha   90.00
_cell.angle_beta   90.00
_cell.angle_gamma   90.00
#
_symmetry.space_group_name_H-M   'P 1'
#
loop_
_entity.id
_entity.type
_entity.pdbx_description
1 polymer ?
#
loop_
_entity_poly.entity_id
_entity_poly.type
_entity_poly.pdbx_seq_one_letter_code
_entity_poly.pdbx_strand_id
1 'polypeptide(L)'
;MQMRTQTSRQVLSPVFFDSLFSFVPLFEELSAICMSGTGTMRQNRVQKCPLSDRKTMQKADRGIMDSRSDPDTGVIIVRWSDNSVVTVGSTQFGVFPTGVVSCWSKQDRQQIQVPIPRSILEYNKNMGGTDRMNENIGYYRPGLRIRKW
;
A
#
# COMPACT_ATOMS: atom_id res chain seq x y z
N MET A 1 9.20 -20.21 27.93
CA MET A 1 9.56 -18.98 27.18
C MET A 1 10.49 -19.39 26.05
N GLN A 2 9.95 -19.76 24.88
CA GLN A 2 10.74 -20.16 23.72
C GLN A 2 10.89 -18.94 22.81
N MET A 3 12.12 -18.43 22.68
CA MET A 3 12.46 -17.45 21.65
C MET A 3 12.35 -18.14 20.30
N ARG A 4 11.36 -17.76 19.49
CA ARG A 4 11.31 -18.16 18.08
C ARG A 4 12.46 -17.45 17.37
N THR A 5 13.43 -18.24 16.96
CA THR A 5 14.52 -17.80 16.08
C THR A 5 13.94 -17.22 14.80
N GLN A 6 14.37 -16.01 14.46
CA GLN A 6 13.97 -15.30 13.25
C GLN A 6 14.75 -15.91 12.06
N THR A 7 14.34 -17.11 11.63
CA THR A 7 14.83 -17.71 10.40
C THR A 7 14.40 -16.82 9.23
N SER A 8 15.36 -16.20 8.54
CA SER A 8 15.11 -15.42 7.34
C SER A 8 14.48 -16.32 6.28
N ARG A 9 13.14 -16.36 6.21
CA ARG A 9 12.44 -16.91 5.05
C ARG A 9 12.94 -16.13 3.83
N GLN A 10 13.53 -16.84 2.86
CA GLN A 10 13.83 -16.26 1.55
C GLN A 10 12.49 -15.86 0.93
N VAL A 11 12.11 -14.60 1.09
CA VAL A 11 10.85 -14.07 0.57
C VAL A 11 10.96 -14.09 -0.95
N LEU A 12 10.08 -14.86 -1.59
CA LEU A 12 9.90 -14.84 -3.04
C LEU A 12 9.52 -13.42 -3.51
N SER A 13 9.69 -13.12 -4.80
CA SER A 13 9.48 -11.78 -5.37
C SER A 13 8.26 -11.04 -4.80
N PRO A 14 8.42 -9.80 -4.31
CA PRO A 14 7.31 -9.02 -3.74
C PRO A 14 6.27 -8.70 -4.82
N VAL A 15 5.00 -8.84 -4.47
CA VAL A 15 3.88 -8.51 -5.35
C VAL A 15 3.22 -7.22 -4.89
N PHE A 16 2.96 -6.35 -5.85
CA PHE A 16 2.24 -5.10 -5.65
C PHE A 16 0.95 -5.12 -6.44
N PHE A 17 -0.16 -4.80 -5.80
CA PHE A 17 -1.49 -4.89 -6.41
C PHE A 17 -2.39 -3.73 -6.00
N ASP A 18 -3.39 -3.47 -6.84
CA ASP A 18 -4.31 -2.38 -6.65
C ASP A 18 -5.34 -2.64 -5.53
N SER A 19 -6.26 -1.68 -5.36
CA SER A 19 -7.31 -1.77 -4.36
C SER A 19 -8.43 -2.77 -4.65
N LEU A 20 -8.49 -3.34 -5.85
CA LEU A 20 -9.46 -4.36 -6.21
C LEU A 20 -9.09 -5.70 -5.57
N PHE A 21 -7.78 -6.02 -5.57
CA PHE A 21 -7.26 -7.29 -5.05
C PHE A 21 -6.88 -7.24 -3.57
N SER A 22 -6.88 -6.07 -2.94
CA SER A 22 -6.39 -5.89 -1.57
C SER A 22 -7.43 -6.26 -0.48
N PHE A 23 -7.28 -7.44 0.14
CA PHE A 23 -8.05 -7.88 1.31
C PHE A 23 -7.22 -8.77 2.26
N VAL A 24 -7.54 -8.77 3.56
CA VAL A 24 -6.72 -9.42 4.61
C VAL A 24 -6.43 -10.90 4.33
N PRO A 25 -7.42 -11.76 4.01
CA PRO A 25 -7.14 -13.16 3.67
C PRO A 25 -6.10 -13.37 2.56
N LEU A 26 -6.03 -12.49 1.55
CA LEU A 26 -5.01 -12.61 0.51
C LEU A 26 -3.61 -12.42 1.10
N PHE A 27 -3.42 -11.45 1.98
CA PHE A 27 -2.12 -11.21 2.62
C PHE A 27 -1.69 -12.40 3.50
N GLU A 28 -2.64 -13.04 4.19
CA GLU A 28 -2.40 -14.23 4.99
C GLU A 28 -1.94 -15.41 4.11
N GLU A 29 -2.64 -15.67 3.01
CA GLU A 29 -2.28 -16.71 2.05
C GLU A 29 -0.91 -16.44 1.39
N LEU A 30 -0.63 -15.19 1.01
CA LEU A 30 0.68 -14.80 0.48
C LEU A 30 1.80 -15.07 1.50
N SER A 31 1.57 -14.72 2.77
CA SER A 31 2.49 -15.00 3.88
C SER A 31 2.72 -16.51 4.06
N ALA A 32 1.67 -17.33 3.91
CA ALA A 32 1.74 -18.79 4.00
C ALA A 32 2.61 -19.40 2.88
N ILE A 33 2.50 -18.90 1.64
CA ILE A 33 3.32 -19.34 0.50
C ILE A 33 4.69 -18.65 0.41
N CYS A 34 5.12 -17.93 1.46
CA CYS A 34 6.40 -17.22 1.53
C CYS A 34 6.58 -16.11 0.48
N MET A 35 5.48 -15.49 0.05
CA MET A 35 5.47 -14.30 -0.81
C MET A 35 5.10 -13.06 0.00
N SER A 36 5.70 -11.92 -0.32
CA SER A 36 5.25 -10.64 0.22
C SER A 36 4.25 -9.95 -0.70
N GLY A 37 3.24 -9.34 -0.09
CA GLY A 37 2.21 -8.59 -0.78
C GLY A 37 2.12 -7.18 -0.22
N THR A 38 1.98 -6.18 -1.08
CA THR A 38 1.69 -4.80 -0.69
C THR A 38 0.62 -4.21 -1.60
N GLY A 39 -0.44 -3.65 -1.01
CA GLY A 39 -1.55 -3.10 -1.80
C GLY A 39 -2.36 -2.05 -1.06
N THR A 40 -3.01 -1.18 -1.82
CA THR A 40 -3.92 -0.17 -1.26
C THR A 40 -5.24 -0.80 -0.84
N MET A 41 -5.68 -0.61 0.40
CA MET A 41 -6.92 -1.21 0.89
C MET A 41 -8.10 -0.24 0.84
N ARG A 42 -9.23 -0.71 0.33
CA ARG A 42 -10.50 0.01 0.44
C ARG A 42 -11.03 -0.09 1.87
N GLN A 43 -11.69 0.96 2.34
CA GLN A 43 -12.18 1.06 3.71
C GLN A 43 -13.10 -0.11 4.11
N ASN A 44 -13.94 -0.60 3.20
CA ASN A 44 -14.83 -1.73 3.42
C ASN A 44 -14.12 -3.10 3.46
N ARG A 45 -12.81 -3.15 3.21
CA ARG A 45 -12.00 -4.39 3.19
C ARG A 45 -11.03 -4.51 4.37
N VAL A 46 -10.96 -3.50 5.21
CA VAL A 46 -10.06 -3.44 6.39
C VAL A 46 -10.63 -4.22 7.60
N GLN A 47 -11.83 -4.81 7.46
CA GLN A 47 -12.51 -5.63 8.48
C GLN A 47 -12.58 -4.93 9.86
N LYS A 48 -12.58 -5.71 10.95
CA LYS A 48 -12.65 -5.22 12.35
C LYS A 48 -11.34 -4.60 12.86
N CYS A 49 -10.41 -4.24 11.98
CA CYS A 49 -9.15 -3.65 12.40
C CYS A 49 -9.39 -2.29 13.06
N PRO A 50 -8.98 -2.09 14.33
CA PRO A 50 -9.27 -0.88 15.10
C PRO A 50 -8.33 0.27 14.70
N LEU A 51 -8.45 0.76 13.46
CA LEU A 51 -7.73 1.94 12.97
C LEU A 51 -8.51 3.22 13.27
N SER A 52 -7.79 4.34 13.40
CA SER A 52 -8.38 5.67 13.51
C SER A 52 -9.38 5.93 12.38
N ASP A 53 -10.53 6.52 12.72
CA ASP A 53 -11.58 6.77 11.75
C ASP A 53 -11.09 7.66 10.59
N ARG A 54 -11.58 7.39 9.38
CA ARG A 54 -11.16 8.12 8.19
C ARG A 54 -11.53 9.59 8.28
N LYS A 55 -12.70 9.92 8.85
CA LYS A 55 -13.18 11.31 8.95
C LYS A 55 -12.37 12.11 9.97
N THR A 56 -11.91 11.47 11.05
CA THR A 56 -11.08 12.15 12.05
C THR A 56 -9.68 12.39 11.51
N MET A 57 -9.06 11.40 10.86
CA MET A 57 -7.74 11.57 10.24
C MET A 57 -7.72 12.60 9.12
N GLN A 58 -8.81 12.71 8.34
CA GLN A 58 -8.88 13.68 7.25
C GLN A 58 -8.96 15.14 7.74
N LYS A 59 -9.42 15.37 8.98
CA LYS A 59 -9.46 16.69 9.61
C LYS A 59 -8.18 17.03 10.37
N ALA A 60 -7.36 16.02 10.66
CA ALA A 60 -6.14 16.18 11.41
C ALA A 60 -5.00 16.63 10.49
N ASP A 61 -3.85 16.97 11.08
CA ASP A 61 -2.70 17.46 10.33
C ASP A 61 -2.18 16.45 9.30
N ARG A 62 -1.59 16.96 8.23
CA ARG A 62 -0.99 16.13 7.18
C ARG A 62 0.21 15.35 7.74
N GLY A 63 0.37 14.13 7.26
CA GLY A 63 1.44 13.23 7.69
C GLY A 63 1.07 12.35 8.89
N ILE A 64 -0.12 12.53 9.49
CA ILE A 64 -0.57 11.65 10.55
C ILE A 64 -0.73 10.23 10.00
N MET A 65 -0.17 9.29 10.76
CA MET A 65 -0.13 7.88 10.44
C MET A 65 -0.67 7.05 11.60
N ASP A 66 -1.43 6.01 11.27
CA ASP A 66 -1.89 5.00 12.22
C ASP A 66 -1.58 3.62 11.64
N SER A 67 -1.17 2.67 12.48
CA SER A 67 -0.85 1.32 12.01
C SER A 67 -1.28 0.26 12.99
N ARG A 68 -1.74 -0.87 12.46
CA ARG A 68 -1.98 -2.10 13.23
C ARG A 68 -1.24 -3.23 12.54
N SER A 69 -0.59 -4.07 13.33
CA SER A 69 0.04 -5.30 12.89
C SER A 69 -0.64 -6.45 13.59
N ASP A 70 -0.97 -7.50 12.84
CA ASP A 70 -1.37 -8.78 13.39
C ASP A 70 -0.12 -9.65 13.61
N PRO A 71 0.24 -9.99 14.86
CA PRO A 71 1.40 -10.82 15.17
C PRO A 71 1.30 -12.26 14.65
N ASP A 72 0.09 -12.79 14.48
CA ASP A 72 -0.12 -14.18 14.11
C ASP A 72 0.08 -14.38 12.60
N THR A 73 -0.42 -13.44 11.80
CA THR A 73 -0.37 -13.49 10.34
C THR A 73 0.79 -12.70 9.74
N GLY A 74 1.36 -11.75 10.50
CA GLY A 74 2.38 -10.82 10.05
C GLY A 74 1.84 -9.71 9.13
N VAL A 75 0.52 -9.58 8.99
CA VAL A 75 -0.11 -8.55 8.16
C VAL A 75 -0.07 -7.21 8.89
N ILE A 76 0.42 -6.18 8.20
CA ILE A 76 0.52 -4.82 8.69
C ILE A 76 -0.41 -3.94 7.85
N ILE A 77 -1.33 -3.24 8.52
CA ILE A 77 -2.21 -2.26 7.89
C ILE A 77 -1.78 -0.88 8.37
N VAL A 78 -1.42 -0.02 7.43
CA VAL A 78 -0.98 1.36 7.67
C VAL A 78 -1.98 2.31 7.04
N ARG A 79 -2.40 3.31 7.79
CA ARG A 79 -3.24 4.42 7.33
C ARG A 79 -2.46 5.72 7.42
N TRP A 80 -2.55 6.55 6.39
CA TRP A 80 -1.81 7.80 6.28
C TRP A 80 -2.72 8.90 5.73
N SER A 81 -2.59 10.10 6.29
CA SER A 81 -3.34 11.29 5.89
C SER A 81 -2.46 12.28 5.13
N ASP A 82 -2.83 12.60 3.89
CA ASP A 82 -2.31 13.76 3.14
C ASP A 82 -3.50 14.58 2.60
N ASN A 83 -3.66 14.76 1.28
CA ASN A 83 -4.85 15.37 0.69
C ASN A 83 -6.08 14.48 0.85
N SER A 84 -5.85 13.17 0.94
CA SER A 84 -6.86 12.17 1.27
C SER A 84 -6.24 11.11 2.16
N VAL A 85 -7.09 10.42 2.91
CA VAL A 85 -6.65 9.32 3.76
C VAL A 85 -6.53 8.05 2.92
N VAL A 86 -5.32 7.47 2.89
CA VAL A 86 -4.99 6.23 2.20
C VAL A 86 -4.73 5.14 3.23
N THR A 87 -5.16 3.91 2.93
CA THR A 87 -4.83 2.72 3.73
C THR A 87 -4.07 1.75 2.84
N VAL A 88 -2.97 1.18 3.34
CA VAL A 88 -2.15 0.17 2.67
C VAL A 88 -2.01 -1.04 3.59
N GLY A 89 -2.23 -2.22 3.04
CA GLY A 89 -1.88 -3.49 3.67
C GLY A 89 -0.55 -3.99 3.12
N SER A 90 0.30 -4.55 3.98
CA SER A 90 1.55 -5.17 3.58
C SER A 90 1.94 -6.29 4.55
N THR A 91 2.61 -7.32 4.05
CA THR A 91 3.22 -8.37 4.89
C THR A 91 4.71 -8.13 5.18
N GLN A 92 5.31 -7.12 4.55
CA GLN A 92 6.75 -6.86 4.65
C GLN A 92 7.08 -5.44 5.10
N PHE A 93 6.28 -4.45 4.70
CA PHE A 93 6.58 -3.04 4.94
C PHE A 93 5.61 -2.46 5.96
N GLY A 94 6.16 -1.96 7.07
CA GLY A 94 5.40 -1.20 8.06
C GLY A 94 5.52 0.31 7.87
N VAL A 95 5.43 1.03 8.99
CA VAL A 95 5.62 2.48 9.02
C VAL A 95 7.08 2.88 8.84
N PHE A 96 8.00 2.16 9.49
CA PHE A 96 9.40 2.55 9.60
C PHE A 96 10.35 1.82 8.63
N PRO A 97 11.49 2.43 8.26
CA PRO A 97 11.79 3.86 8.40
C PRO A 97 10.81 4.73 7.61
N THR A 98 10.34 5.80 8.24
CA THR A 98 9.51 6.83 7.60
C THR A 98 10.39 7.63 6.63
N GLY A 99 9.89 7.95 5.45
CA GLY A 99 10.54 8.90 4.55
C GLY A 99 9.81 10.24 4.52
N VAL A 100 10.20 11.08 3.57
CA VAL A 100 9.61 12.41 3.37
C VAL A 100 9.24 12.56 1.89
N VAL A 101 8.07 13.10 1.63
CA VAL A 101 7.59 13.42 0.29
C VAL A 101 7.25 14.92 0.20
N SER A 102 7.58 15.53 -0.93
CA SER A 102 7.15 16.90 -1.26
C SER A 102 5.74 16.86 -1.82
N CYS A 103 4.80 17.48 -1.10
CA CYS A 103 3.40 17.55 -1.50
C CYS A 103 2.95 19.01 -1.61
N TRP A 104 2.11 19.31 -2.60
CA TRP A 104 1.48 20.62 -2.69
C TRP A 104 0.41 20.79 -1.60
N SER A 105 0.52 21.85 -0.81
CA SER A 105 -0.52 22.30 0.13
C SER A 105 -1.38 23.36 -0.54
N LYS A 106 -2.68 23.10 -0.69
CA LYS A 106 -3.63 24.11 -1.19
C LYS A 106 -3.86 25.24 -0.19
N GLN A 107 -3.73 24.94 1.11
CA GLN A 107 -3.91 25.89 2.20
C GLN A 107 -2.78 26.91 2.22
N ASP A 108 -1.53 26.42 2.14
CA ASP A 108 -0.33 27.26 2.23
C ASP A 108 0.15 27.74 0.85
N ARG A 109 -0.45 27.23 -0.23
CA ARG A 109 -0.08 27.51 -1.64
C ARG A 109 1.42 27.31 -1.91
N GLN A 110 2.01 26.31 -1.26
CA GLN A 110 3.42 25.96 -1.39
C GLN A 110 3.62 24.45 -1.30
N GLN A 111 4.83 24.01 -1.67
CA GLN A 111 5.28 22.65 -1.41
C GLN A 111 5.63 22.50 0.07
N ILE A 112 5.07 21.49 0.72
CA ILE A 112 5.37 21.12 2.10
C ILE A 112 6.01 19.73 2.14
N GLN A 113 6.86 19.52 3.12
CA GLN A 113 7.44 18.21 3.39
C GLN A 113 6.53 17.43 4.34
N VAL A 114 6.03 16.29 3.88
CA VAL A 114 5.11 15.45 4.65
C VAL A 114 5.81 14.12 4.95
N PRO A 115 5.83 13.67 6.22
CA PRO A 115 6.33 12.34 6.54
C PRO A 115 5.43 11.27 5.94
N ILE A 116 6.03 10.27 5.30
CA ILE A 116 5.32 9.20 4.59
C ILE A 116 5.84 7.82 5.07
N PRO A 117 4.96 6.87 5.40
CA PRO A 117 5.37 5.56 5.86
C PRO A 117 6.05 4.74 4.76
N ARG A 118 6.96 3.84 5.16
CA ARG A 118 7.70 2.96 4.24
C ARG A 118 6.78 2.17 3.32
N SER A 119 5.69 1.61 3.83
CA SER A 119 4.75 0.81 3.06
C SER A 119 4.18 1.56 1.84
N ILE A 120 3.88 2.85 2.00
CA ILE A 120 3.33 3.69 0.93
C ILE A 120 4.44 4.11 -0.04
N LEU A 121 5.65 4.39 0.45
CA LEU A 121 6.80 4.67 -0.40
C LEU A 121 7.11 3.50 -1.35
N GLU A 122 7.20 2.28 -0.80
CA GLU A 122 7.49 1.08 -1.59
C GLU A 122 6.34 0.76 -2.54
N TYR A 123 5.09 0.96 -2.11
CA TYR A 123 3.94 0.84 -3.01
C TYR A 123 4.05 1.78 -4.20
N ASN A 124 4.24 3.08 -3.97
CA ASN A 124 4.31 4.07 -5.05
C ASN A 124 5.49 3.82 -6.01
N LYS A 125 6.61 3.30 -5.50
CA LYS A 125 7.80 2.99 -6.31
C LYS A 125 7.58 1.81 -7.25
N ASN A 126 6.92 0.76 -6.78
CA ASN A 126 6.81 -0.52 -7.49
C ASN A 126 5.48 -0.70 -8.23
N MET A 127 4.49 0.16 -7.95
CA MET A 127 3.27 0.24 -8.75
C MET A 127 3.51 0.88 -10.11
N GLY A 128 2.57 0.67 -11.04
CA GLY A 128 2.59 1.28 -12.37
C GLY A 128 3.28 0.45 -13.45
N GLY A 129 3.81 -0.74 -13.14
CA GLY A 129 4.32 -1.67 -14.17
C GLY A 129 3.25 -2.03 -15.21
N THR A 130 2.05 -2.36 -14.75
CA THR A 130 0.90 -2.66 -15.62
C THR A 130 0.46 -1.43 -16.42
N ASP A 131 0.42 -0.25 -15.79
CA ASP A 131 0.02 0.99 -16.47
C ASP A 131 1.00 1.38 -17.57
N ARG A 132 2.32 1.26 -17.30
CA ARG A 132 3.36 1.45 -18.30
C ARG A 132 3.27 0.44 -19.44
N MET A 133 2.96 -0.82 -19.14
CA MET A 133 2.74 -1.82 -20.17
C MET A 133 1.54 -1.44 -21.06
N ASN A 134 0.43 -1.02 -20.47
CA ASN A 134 -0.75 -0.55 -21.21
C ASN A 134 -0.46 0.68 -22.05
N GLU A 135 0.31 1.63 -21.50
CA GLU A 135 0.78 2.82 -22.21
C GLU A 135 1.64 2.44 -23.42
N ASN A 136 2.62 1.54 -23.24
CA ASN A 136 3.46 1.04 -24.33
C ASN A 136 2.62 0.35 -25.40
N ILE A 137 1.68 -0.50 -25.02
CA ILE A 137 0.74 -1.12 -25.96
C ILE A 137 -0.06 -0.02 -26.67
N GLY A 138 -0.53 1.00 -25.98
CA GLY A 138 -1.26 2.14 -26.56
C GLY A 138 -0.46 2.88 -27.63
N TYR A 139 0.83 3.11 -27.43
CA TYR A 139 1.69 3.80 -28.40
C TYR A 139 2.01 2.95 -29.62
N TYR A 140 2.26 1.65 -29.45
CA TYR A 140 2.80 0.81 -30.53
C TYR A 140 1.75 -0.10 -31.19
N ARG A 141 0.55 -0.26 -30.62
CA ARG A 141 -0.45 -1.17 -31.17
C ARG A 141 -1.07 -0.60 -32.45
N PRO A 142 -0.96 -1.30 -33.59
CA PRO A 142 -1.68 -0.92 -34.80
C PRO A 142 -3.19 -0.99 -34.55
N GLY A 143 -3.92 0.05 -34.92
CA GLY A 143 -5.38 0.08 -34.83
C GLY A 143 -6.02 -0.88 -35.82
N LEU A 144 -6.28 -2.11 -35.40
CA LEU A 144 -7.03 -3.09 -36.19
C LEU A 144 -8.52 -2.98 -35.88
N ARG A 145 -9.31 -2.57 -36.87
CA ARG A 145 -10.77 -2.56 -36.75
C ARG A 145 -11.31 -3.95 -37.10
N ILE A 146 -11.47 -4.79 -36.09
CA ILE A 146 -11.99 -6.15 -36.22
C ILE A 146 -13.47 -6.17 -35.81
N ARG A 147 -14.29 -6.98 -36.50
CA ARG A 147 -15.73 -7.10 -36.21
C ARG A 147 -16.07 -8.18 -35.17
N LYS A 148 -15.09 -8.96 -34.74
CA LYS A 148 -15.22 -10.06 -33.80
C LYS A 148 -14.16 -9.90 -32.69
N TRP A 149 -14.50 -10.36 -31.49
CA TRP A 149 -13.59 -10.41 -30.33
C TRP A 149 -12.51 -11.47 -30.52
#